data_AF-A0A972VN22-F1
#
_entry.id   AF-A0A972VN22-F1
#
_cell.length_a   1.000
_cell.length_b   1.000
_cell.length_c   1.000
_cell.angle_alpha   90.00
_cell.angle_beta   90.00
_cell.angle_gamma   90.00
#
_symmetry.space_group_name_H-M   'P 1'
#
loop_
_entity.id
_entity.type
_entity.pdbx_description
1 polymer ?
#
loop_
_entity_poly.entity_id
_entity_poly.type
_entity_poly.pdbx_seq_one_letter_code
_entity_poly.pdbx_strand_id
1 'polypeptide(L)'
;MFENIKMSAAVLFASAIVGILGGYILFTNSVREEIRDIVYSDNYLSEVASKVNRYMIFDDQKIVSYDRHTLDLIEEFDIEWTTPKTGGSDFPGKITVFFKEYIKNEPLLSIVNNYNQNIKIQRGEFKNWIFILNRPISNSSEREPIRYKLELLD
;
A
#
# COMPACT_ATOMS: atom_id res chain seq x y z
N MET A 1 28.58 19.99 64.78
CA MET A 1 27.87 20.90 63.85
C MET A 1 28.30 20.70 62.40
N PHE A 2 29.60 20.60 62.09
CA PHE A 2 30.10 20.44 60.71
C PHE A 2 29.85 19.07 60.05
N GLU A 3 29.68 17.98 60.80
CA GLU A 3 29.40 16.64 60.23
C GLU A 3 27.98 16.52 59.65
N ASN A 4 26.99 17.13 60.31
CA ASN A 4 25.60 17.13 59.83
C ASN A 4 25.44 17.88 58.50
N ILE A 5 26.28 18.89 58.25
CA ILE A 5 26.29 19.67 57.00
C ILE A 5 26.92 18.85 55.86
N LYS A 6 27.95 18.05 56.14
CA LYS A 6 28.56 17.16 55.13
C LYS A 6 27.64 16.01 54.76
N MET A 7 26.94 15.44 55.74
CA MET A 7 25.98 14.37 55.52
C MET A 7 24.75 14.86 54.74
N SER A 8 24.23 16.07 55.00
CA SER A 8 23.13 16.63 54.21
C SER A 8 23.54 16.97 52.78
N ALA A 9 24.75 17.49 52.57
CA ALA A 9 25.27 17.77 51.23
C ALA A 9 25.45 16.50 50.39
N ALA A 10 25.94 15.40 50.99
CA ALA A 10 26.08 14.12 50.29
C ALA A 10 24.73 13.52 49.87
N VAL A 11 23.70 13.62 50.73
CA VAL A 11 22.34 13.14 50.41
C VAL A 11 21.70 13.98 49.31
N LEU A 12 21.86 15.31 49.32
CA LEU A 12 21.37 16.18 48.26
C LEU A 12 22.08 15.93 46.92
N PHE A 13 23.37 15.62 46.94
CA PHE A 13 24.12 15.32 45.73
C PHE A 13 23.70 13.97 45.13
N ALA A 14 23.49 12.96 45.97
CA ALA A 14 23.01 11.64 45.55
C ALA A 14 21.60 11.71 44.94
N SER A 15 20.68 12.48 45.54
CA SER A 15 19.32 12.63 45.01
C SER A 15 19.28 13.38 43.67
N ALA A 16 20.13 14.40 43.49
CA ALA A 16 20.26 15.12 42.23
C ALA A 16 20.74 14.19 41.09
N ILE A 17 21.73 13.34 41.37
CA ILE A 17 22.24 12.36 40.39
C ILE A 17 21.15 11.36 39.99
N VAL A 18 20.41 10.83 40.96
CA VAL A 18 19.30 9.89 40.69
C VAL A 18 18.18 10.58 39.88
N GLY A 19 17.88 11.85 40.19
CA GLY A 19 16.90 12.64 39.43
C GLY A 19 17.32 12.88 37.97
N ILE A 20 18.59 13.21 37.74
CA ILE A 20 19.13 13.42 36.39
C ILE A 20 19.12 12.10 35.59
N LEU A 21 19.55 10.99 36.20
CA LEU A 21 19.54 9.68 35.54
C LEU A 21 18.12 9.18 35.26
N GLY A 22 17.19 9.37 36.20
CA GLY A 22 15.78 9.04 36.02
C GLY A 22 15.12 9.88 34.91
N GLY A 23 15.38 11.19 34.88
CA GLY A 23 14.91 12.09 33.83
C GLY A 23 15.46 11.72 32.44
N TYR A 24 16.74 11.34 32.36
CA TYR A 24 17.35 10.89 31.10
C TYR A 24 16.71 9.60 30.58
N ILE A 25 16.47 8.61 31.44
CA ILE A 25 15.82 7.34 31.06
C ILE A 25 14.39 7.61 30.56
N LEU A 26 13.60 8.41 31.29
CA LEU A 26 12.24 8.77 30.88
C LEU A 26 12.21 9.52 29.55
N PHE A 27 13.11 10.48 29.35
CA PHE A 27 13.23 11.21 28.09
C PHE A 27 13.57 10.28 26.91
N THR A 28 14.52 9.34 27.08
CA THR A 28 14.87 8.39 26.02
C THR A 28 13.74 7.41 25.70
N ASN A 29 12.94 7.02 26.70
CA ASN A 29 11.78 6.16 26.48
C ASN A 29 10.64 6.90 25.79
N SER A 30 10.34 8.15 26.18
CA SER A 30 9.33 8.96 25.51
C SER A 30 9.69 9.25 24.05
N VAL A 31 10.97 9.56 23.75
CA VAL A 31 11.44 9.74 22.36
C VAL A 31 11.33 8.42 21.58
N ARG A 32 11.63 7.28 22.21
CA ARG A 32 11.49 5.95 21.57
C ARG A 32 10.03 5.60 21.30
N GLU A 33 9.12 5.91 22.22
CA GLU A 33 7.69 5.71 22.05
C GLU A 33 7.13 6.64 20.96
N GLU A 34 7.53 7.91 20.94
CA GLU A 34 7.09 8.87 19.92
C GLU A 34 7.60 8.51 18.51
N ILE A 35 8.85 8.07 18.38
CA ILE A 35 9.39 7.54 17.11
C ILE A 35 8.64 6.28 16.69
N ARG A 36 8.35 5.38 17.64
CA ARG A 36 7.60 4.15 17.36
C ARG A 36 6.19 4.50 16.89
N ASP A 37 5.50 5.42 17.55
CA ASP A 37 4.16 5.83 17.16
C ASP A 37 4.14 6.53 15.80
N ILE A 38 5.19 7.27 15.44
CA ILE A 38 5.33 7.86 14.09
C ILE A 38 5.58 6.76 13.04
N VAL A 39 6.51 5.83 13.28
CA VAL A 39 6.87 4.77 12.33
C VAL A 39 5.74 3.75 12.12
N TYR A 40 4.96 3.47 13.16
CA TYR A 40 3.80 2.59 13.10
C TYR A 40 2.47 3.34 12.90
N SER A 41 2.51 4.66 12.69
CA SER A 41 1.29 5.39 12.32
C SER A 41 0.81 4.91 10.95
N ASP A 42 -0.50 4.67 10.83
CA ASP A 42 -1.14 4.29 9.58
C ASP A 42 -0.82 5.30 8.46
N ASN A 43 -0.62 6.57 8.81
CA ASN A 43 -0.23 7.64 7.89
C ASN A 43 1.18 7.44 7.33
N TYR A 44 2.18 7.13 8.16
CA TYR A 44 3.56 6.90 7.70
C TYR A 44 3.67 5.60 6.90
N LEU A 45 2.99 4.52 7.33
CA LEU A 45 2.95 3.27 6.58
C LEU A 45 2.23 3.43 5.24
N SER A 46 1.16 4.22 5.17
CA SER A 46 0.47 4.57 3.92
C SER A 46 1.33 5.47 3.02
N GLU A 47 2.06 6.43 3.58
CA GLU A 47 2.97 7.31 2.84
C GLU A 47 4.20 6.55 2.31
N VAL A 48 4.73 5.59 3.08
CA VAL A 48 5.81 4.70 2.62
C VAL A 48 5.26 3.69 1.60
N ALA A 49 4.11 3.06 1.83
CA ALA A 49 3.51 2.12 0.90
C ALA A 49 3.16 2.76 -0.46
N SER A 50 2.68 4.02 -0.45
CA SER A 50 2.43 4.79 -1.68
C SER A 50 3.72 5.22 -2.39
N LYS A 51 4.85 5.35 -1.68
CA LYS A 51 6.18 5.56 -2.30
C LYS A 51 6.82 4.27 -2.80
N VAL A 52 6.43 3.11 -2.28
CA VAL A 52 7.05 1.81 -2.59
C VAL A 52 6.31 1.05 -3.68
N ASN A 53 4.98 1.18 -3.78
CA ASN A 53 4.20 0.43 -4.77
C ASN A 53 3.67 1.36 -5.86
N ARG A 54 4.26 1.28 -7.06
CA ARG A 54 3.73 1.92 -8.27
C ARG A 54 2.38 1.29 -8.61
N TYR A 55 1.29 2.04 -8.49
CA TYR A 55 -0.06 1.54 -8.76
C TYR A 55 -0.86 2.41 -9.72
N MET A 56 -1.89 1.79 -10.32
CA MET A 56 -2.95 2.43 -11.08
C MET A 56 -4.28 1.76 -10.76
N ILE A 57 -5.28 2.54 -10.37
CA ILE A 57 -6.67 2.12 -10.22
C ILE A 57 -7.46 2.64 -11.42
N PHE A 58 -8.19 1.74 -12.07
CA PHE A 58 -9.03 2.07 -13.21
C PHE A 58 -10.36 1.32 -13.13
N ASP A 59 -11.36 1.89 -13.78
CA ASP A 59 -12.66 1.27 -14.02
C ASP A 59 -12.83 0.99 -15.52
N ASP A 60 -14.05 0.61 -15.91
CA ASP A 60 -14.44 0.29 -17.27
C ASP A 60 -14.38 1.48 -18.25
N GLN A 61 -14.27 2.70 -17.74
CA GLN A 61 -14.37 3.93 -18.53
C GLN A 61 -13.12 4.80 -18.45
N LYS A 62 -12.35 4.70 -17.37
CA LYS A 62 -11.24 5.62 -17.10
C LYS A 62 -10.31 5.13 -16.01
N ILE A 63 -9.15 5.79 -15.95
CA ILE A 63 -8.28 5.76 -14.79
C ILE A 63 -8.93 6.58 -13.67
N VAL A 64 -9.05 5.98 -12.49
CA VAL A 64 -9.71 6.57 -11.31
C VAL A 64 -8.68 7.23 -10.39
N SER A 65 -7.53 6.58 -10.20
CA SER A 65 -6.44 7.03 -9.33
C SER A 65 -5.14 6.37 -9.74
N TYR A 66 -4.01 7.03 -9.60
CA TYR A 66 -2.72 6.46 -10.01
C TYR A 66 -1.55 7.15 -9.28
N ASP A 67 -0.45 6.43 -9.15
CA ASP A 67 0.86 7.04 -8.93
C ASP A 67 1.40 7.58 -10.26
N ARG A 68 1.98 8.80 -10.23
CA ARG A 68 2.43 9.49 -11.45
C ARG A 68 3.47 8.69 -12.23
N HIS A 69 4.38 8.00 -11.54
CA HIS A 69 5.41 7.20 -12.21
C HIS A 69 4.82 5.97 -12.88
N THR A 70 3.74 5.40 -12.35
CA THR A 70 3.02 4.30 -13.03
C THR A 70 2.45 4.74 -14.38
N LEU A 71 1.84 5.93 -14.43
CA LEU A 71 1.26 6.46 -15.67
C LEU A 71 2.33 6.72 -16.73
N ASP A 72 3.52 7.15 -16.32
CA ASP A 72 4.64 7.37 -17.22
C ASP A 72 5.14 6.07 -17.87
N LEU A 73 4.93 4.92 -17.22
CA LEU A 73 5.34 3.60 -17.72
C LEU A 73 4.31 2.94 -18.64
N ILE A 74 3.03 3.29 -18.50
CA ILE A 74 1.94 2.71 -19.30
C ILE A 74 1.81 3.48 -20.61
N GLU A 75 1.77 2.74 -21.72
CA GLU A 75 1.53 3.28 -23.05
C GLU A 75 0.04 3.24 -23.38
N GLU A 76 -0.57 2.08 -23.18
CA GLU A 76 -1.96 1.82 -23.53
C GLU A 76 -2.53 0.71 -22.64
N PHE A 77 -3.85 0.71 -22.46
CA PHE A 77 -4.58 -0.43 -21.91
C PHE A 77 -5.73 -0.78 -22.85
N ASP A 78 -5.93 -2.07 -23.08
CA ASP A 78 -7.00 -2.60 -23.89
C ASP A 78 -7.85 -3.56 -23.04
N ILE A 79 -9.17 -3.45 -23.17
CA ILE A 79 -10.14 -4.21 -22.38
C ILE A 79 -11.07 -4.95 -23.35
N GLU A 80 -10.90 -6.26 -23.41
CA GLU A 80 -11.79 -7.14 -24.17
C GLU A 80 -12.97 -7.59 -23.30
N TRP A 81 -14.15 -7.10 -23.69
CA TRP A 81 -15.41 -7.44 -23.04
C TRP A 81 -15.91 -8.81 -23.48
N THR A 82 -16.39 -9.60 -22.51
CA THR A 82 -16.98 -10.92 -22.74
C THR A 82 -18.45 -10.91 -22.36
N THR A 83 -19.30 -11.31 -23.30
CA THR A 83 -20.74 -11.52 -23.08
C THR A 83 -21.00 -12.97 -22.63
N PRO A 84 -21.63 -13.21 -21.47
CA PRO A 84 -21.94 -14.56 -21.02
C PRO A 84 -22.98 -15.26 -21.92
N LYS A 85 -22.72 -16.52 -22.30
CA LYS A 85 -23.63 -17.32 -23.14
C LYS A 85 -25.01 -17.60 -22.51
N THR A 86 -25.12 -17.58 -21.18
CA THR A 86 -26.31 -17.98 -20.42
C THR A 86 -27.07 -16.80 -19.80
N GLY A 87 -26.89 -15.59 -20.32
CA GLY A 87 -27.47 -14.38 -19.77
C GLY A 87 -26.60 -13.75 -18.67
N GLY A 88 -26.53 -12.42 -18.69
CA GLY A 88 -25.72 -11.63 -17.76
C GLY A 88 -25.26 -10.30 -18.34
N SER A 89 -24.53 -9.53 -17.53
CA SER A 89 -23.75 -8.38 -17.97
C SER A 89 -22.59 -8.81 -18.85
N ASP A 90 -22.23 -7.95 -19.80
CA ASP A 90 -20.85 -7.91 -20.26
C ASP A 90 -19.92 -7.63 -19.07
N PHE A 91 -18.78 -8.32 -19.06
CA PHE A 91 -17.73 -8.12 -18.07
C PHE A 91 -16.38 -8.10 -18.80
N PRO A 92 -15.34 -7.46 -18.24
CA PRO A 92 -14.02 -7.49 -18.85
C PRO A 92 -13.47 -8.91 -18.70
N GLY A 93 -13.37 -9.65 -19.80
CA GLY A 93 -12.85 -11.02 -19.82
C GLY A 93 -11.34 -11.05 -19.95
N LYS A 94 -10.76 -10.02 -20.58
CA LYS A 94 -9.32 -9.87 -20.73
C LYS A 94 -8.93 -8.40 -20.67
N ILE A 95 -7.88 -8.11 -19.93
CA ILE A 95 -7.25 -6.78 -19.86
C ILE A 95 -5.81 -6.95 -20.34
N THR A 96 -5.40 -6.15 -21.32
CA THR A 96 -4.02 -6.10 -21.80
C THR A 96 -3.43 -4.75 -21.46
N VAL A 97 -2.30 -4.74 -20.77
CA VAL A 97 -1.59 -3.51 -20.42
C VAL A 97 -0.29 -3.46 -21.20
N PHE A 98 -0.11 -2.41 -21.99
CA PHE A 98 1.09 -2.13 -22.77
C PHE A 98 1.96 -1.12 -22.03
N PHE A 99 3.24 -1.46 -21.90
CA PHE A 99 4.22 -0.63 -21.22
C PHE A 99 5.22 -0.05 -22.22
N LYS A 100 5.64 1.19 -21.99
CA LYS A 100 6.66 1.87 -22.81
C LYS A 100 8.02 1.17 -22.70
N GLU A 101 8.28 0.50 -21.58
CA GLU A 101 9.50 -0.25 -21.33
C GLU A 101 9.24 -1.70 -20.90
N TYR A 102 10.29 -2.52 -20.92
CA TYR A 102 10.19 -3.91 -20.52
C TYR A 102 10.06 -4.01 -18.99
N ILE A 103 8.87 -4.33 -18.50
CA ILE A 103 8.65 -4.64 -17.08
C ILE A 103 9.09 -6.08 -16.83
N LYS A 104 10.10 -6.28 -15.98
CA LYS A 104 10.67 -7.61 -15.72
C LYS A 104 9.74 -8.50 -14.92
N ASN A 105 9.16 -7.97 -13.86
CA ASN A 105 8.32 -8.72 -12.94
C ASN A 105 6.87 -8.72 -13.40
N GLU A 106 6.14 -9.74 -12.99
CA GLU A 106 4.70 -9.83 -13.22
C GLU A 106 3.96 -8.75 -12.42
N PRO A 107 3.21 -7.85 -13.07
CA PRO A 107 2.36 -6.91 -12.36
C PRO A 107 1.23 -7.64 -11.65
N LEU A 108 0.84 -7.14 -10.49
CA LEU A 108 -0.29 -7.66 -9.76
C LEU A 108 -1.56 -6.91 -10.20
N LEU A 109 -2.58 -7.65 -10.62
CA LEU A 109 -3.92 -7.10 -10.83
C LEU A 109 -4.84 -7.62 -9.73
N SER A 110 -5.44 -6.70 -8.98
CA SER A 110 -6.42 -6.99 -7.93
C SER A 110 -7.72 -6.24 -8.19
N ILE A 111 -8.83 -6.75 -7.67
CA ILE A 111 -10.09 -6.03 -7.68
C ILE A 111 -10.18 -5.23 -6.38
N VAL A 112 -10.52 -3.96 -6.49
CA VAL A 112 -10.68 -3.07 -5.32
C VAL A 112 -11.99 -3.35 -4.58
N ASN A 113 -13.02 -3.71 -5.34
CA ASN A 113 -14.34 -4.05 -4.79
C ASN A 113 -14.36 -5.52 -4.33
N ASN A 114 -15.21 -5.86 -3.37
CA ASN A 114 -15.22 -7.10 -2.56
C ASN A 114 -15.62 -8.39 -3.33
N TYR A 115 -15.17 -8.54 -4.58
CA TYR A 115 -15.45 -9.69 -5.44
C TYR A 115 -14.28 -10.65 -5.43
N ASN A 116 -14.58 -11.93 -5.20
CA ASN A 116 -13.62 -12.99 -5.48
C ASN A 116 -13.63 -13.28 -6.99
N GLN A 117 -12.53 -12.97 -7.66
CA GLN A 117 -12.32 -13.30 -9.06
C GLN A 117 -10.97 -14.00 -9.20
N ASN A 118 -10.96 -15.11 -9.94
CA ASN A 118 -9.72 -15.74 -10.35
C ASN A 118 -9.19 -15.01 -11.58
N ILE A 119 -8.02 -14.40 -11.43
CA ILE A 119 -7.29 -13.69 -12.47
C ILE A 119 -6.09 -14.57 -12.86
N LYS A 120 -6.03 -14.95 -14.13
CA LYS A 120 -4.84 -15.59 -14.70
C LYS A 120 -4.00 -14.53 -15.36
N ILE A 121 -2.70 -14.56 -15.10
CA ILE A 121 -1.76 -13.58 -15.63
C ILE A 121 -0.85 -14.28 -16.63
N GLN A 122 -0.61 -13.64 -17.75
CA GLN A 122 0.23 -14.17 -18.82
C GLN A 122 1.09 -13.05 -19.40
N ARG A 123 2.34 -13.39 -19.72
CA ARG A 123 3.21 -12.50 -20.50
C ARG A 123 2.78 -12.48 -21.97
N GLY A 124 2.57 -11.29 -22.52
CA GLY A 124 2.32 -11.12 -23.95
C GLY A 124 3.61 -11.17 -24.78
N GLU A 125 3.48 -11.10 -26.10
CA GLU A 125 4.62 -11.21 -27.03
C GLU A 125 5.56 -10.00 -26.99
N PHE A 126 5.11 -8.85 -26.50
CA PHE A 126 5.87 -7.60 -26.47
C PHE A 126 6.12 -7.12 -25.02
N LYS A 127 6.13 -5.80 -24.81
CA LYS A 127 6.18 -5.13 -23.51
C LYS A 127 4.79 -5.09 -22.86
N ASN A 128 4.03 -6.17 -22.95
CA ASN A 128 2.66 -6.22 -22.46
C ASN A 128 2.40 -7.39 -21.53
N TRP A 129 1.45 -7.18 -20.63
CA TRP A 129 0.94 -8.18 -19.70
C TRP A 129 -0.56 -8.35 -19.94
N ILE A 130 -0.99 -9.61 -19.95
CA ILE A 130 -2.36 -10.02 -20.25
C ILE A 130 -2.96 -10.62 -19.00
N PHE A 131 -4.10 -10.07 -18.57
CA PHE A 131 -4.87 -10.53 -17.42
C PHE A 131 -6.17 -11.13 -17.95
N ILE A 132 -6.38 -12.41 -17.71
CA ILE A 132 -7.59 -13.14 -18.11
C ILE A 132 -8.46 -13.30 -16.86
N LEU A 133 -9.65 -12.71 -16.91
CA LEU A 133 -10.54 -12.63 -15.77
C LEU A 133 -11.73 -13.59 -15.97
N ASN A 134 -12.00 -14.41 -14.95
CA ASN A 134 -13.21 -15.24 -14.95
C ASN A 134 -14.39 -14.42 -14.45
N ARG A 135 -15.62 -14.69 -14.88
CA ARG A 135 -16.80 -13.95 -14.42
C ARG A 135 -16.85 -13.90 -12.88
N PRO A 136 -16.97 -12.71 -12.26
CA PRO A 136 -17.08 -12.62 -10.81
C PRO A 136 -18.39 -13.29 -10.37
N ILE A 137 -18.33 -14.11 -9.33
CA ILE A 137 -19.51 -14.70 -8.70
C ILE A 137 -20.12 -13.61 -7.81
N SER A 138 -20.99 -12.77 -8.38
CA SER A 138 -21.73 -11.76 -7.61
C SER A 138 -23.10 -12.28 -7.19
N ASN A 139 -23.42 -12.12 -5.90
CA ASN A 139 -24.75 -12.35 -5.34
C ASN A 139 -25.60 -11.06 -5.26
N SER A 140 -25.07 -9.90 -5.69
CA SER A 140 -25.78 -8.61 -5.61
C SER A 140 -26.43 -8.21 -6.93
N SER A 141 -27.66 -7.72 -6.84
CA SER A 141 -28.46 -7.18 -7.95
C SER A 141 -28.06 -5.76 -8.37
N GLU A 142 -27.24 -5.07 -7.57
CA GLU A 142 -26.72 -3.74 -7.87
C GLU A 142 -25.32 -3.86 -8.51
N ARG A 143 -25.19 -3.31 -9.73
CA ARG A 143 -23.94 -3.25 -10.48
C ARG A 143 -23.18 -1.99 -10.11
N GLU A 144 -22.33 -2.08 -9.10
CA GLU A 144 -21.26 -1.10 -8.98
C GLU A 144 -20.22 -1.32 -10.09
N PRO A 145 -19.61 -0.26 -10.65
CA PRO A 145 -18.52 -0.41 -11.60
C PRO A 145 -17.36 -1.14 -10.93
N ILE A 146 -16.87 -2.22 -11.55
CA ILE A 146 -15.76 -3.01 -11.02
C ILE A 146 -14.48 -2.21 -11.21
N ARG A 147 -13.80 -1.94 -10.10
CA ARG A 147 -12.51 -1.25 -10.09
C ARG A 147 -11.37 -2.25 -9.98
N TYR A 148 -10.37 -2.05 -10.81
CA TYR A 148 -9.15 -2.84 -10.82
C TYR A 148 -7.98 -1.99 -10.33
N LYS A 149 -7.11 -2.58 -9.52
CA LYS A 149 -5.83 -2.02 -9.10
C LYS A 149 -4.72 -2.84 -9.73
N LEU A 150 -3.97 -2.20 -10.63
CA LEU A 150 -2.71 -2.69 -11.17
C LEU A 150 -1.58 -2.19 -10.29
N GLU A 151 -0.70 -3.08 -9.84
CA GLU A 151 0.51 -2.75 -9.09
C GLU A 151 1.73 -3.30 -9.85
N LEU A 152 2.73 -2.45 -10.05
CA LEU A 152 4.01 -2.84 -10.62
C LEU A 152 4.96 -3.19 -9.49
N LEU A 153 5.52 -4.40 -9.56
CA LEU A 153 6.50 -4.89 -8.60
C LEU A 153 7.91 -4.58 -9.15
N ASP A 154 8.70 -3.80 -8.42
CA ASP A 154 10.10 -3.48 -8.77
C ASP A 154 11.04 -4.69 -8.57
#